data_AF-A0A7K9W203-F1
#
_entry.id   AF-A0A7K9W203-F1
#
_cell.length_a   1.000
_cell.length_b   1.000
_cell.length_c   1.000
_cell.angle_alpha   90.00
_cell.angle_beta   90.00
_cell.angle_gamma   90.00
#
_symmetry.space_group_name_H-M   'P 1'
#
loop_
_entity.id
_entity.type
_entity.pdbx_description
1 polymer ?
#
loop_
_entity_poly.entity_id
_entity_poly.type
_entity_poly.pdbx_seq_one_letter_code
_entity_poly.pdbx_strand_id
1 'polypeptide(L)'
;PDRDECADGSHDCGGAQSCLNTFGGHLCVPRELCRGPYTPHPRNNGTCLCPRGIPGCTPRPRWVIHRFLAIPQIPDVPTGIFQLQHP
;
A
#
# COMPACT_ATOMS: atom_id res chain seq x y z
N PRO A 1 -11.08 -1.31 -20.98
CA PRO A 1 -9.90 -1.72 -20.17
C PRO A 1 -9.58 -0.58 -19.21
N ASP A 2 -9.15 -0.91 -17.99
CA ASP A 2 -8.67 0.09 -17.03
C ASP A 2 -7.39 0.75 -17.55
N ARG A 3 -7.23 2.05 -17.32
CA ARG A 3 -6.09 2.82 -17.82
C ARG A 3 -5.01 2.85 -16.75
N ASP A 4 -3.75 2.62 -17.12
CA ASP A 4 -2.64 2.75 -16.18
C ASP A 4 -2.12 4.20 -16.15
N GLU A 5 -2.68 5.03 -15.27
CA GLU A 5 -2.25 6.43 -15.17
C GLU A 5 -0.82 6.58 -14.63
N CYS A 6 -0.29 5.55 -13.96
CA CYS A 6 1.08 5.53 -13.48
C CYS A 6 2.08 5.35 -14.63
N ALA A 7 1.79 4.43 -15.56
CA ALA A 7 2.62 4.19 -16.74
C ALA A 7 2.52 5.35 -17.76
N ASP A 8 1.33 5.94 -17.90
CA ASP A 8 1.09 7.07 -18.80
C ASP A 8 1.61 8.40 -18.24
N GLY A 9 1.96 8.45 -16.95
CA GLY A 9 2.39 9.68 -16.28
C GLY A 9 1.29 10.73 -16.13
N SER A 10 0.02 10.35 -16.29
CA SER A 10 -1.13 11.25 -16.14
C SER A 10 -1.72 11.25 -14.72
N HIS A 11 -0.95 10.80 -13.74
CA HIS A 11 -1.33 10.79 -12.34
C HIS A 11 -1.06 12.16 -11.69
N ASP A 12 -1.76 12.45 -10.60
CA ASP A 12 -1.65 13.75 -9.93
C ASP A 12 -0.75 13.68 -8.67
N CYS A 13 0.01 12.59 -8.51
CA CYS A 13 0.88 12.39 -7.36
C CYS A 13 1.99 13.46 -7.27
N GLY A 14 2.16 14.03 -6.07
CA GLY A 14 3.21 15.00 -5.81
C GLY A 14 4.62 14.38 -5.80
N GLY A 15 5.67 15.21 -5.87
CA GLY A 15 7.06 14.75 -5.92
C GLY A 15 7.52 13.89 -4.72
N ALA A 16 6.89 14.02 -3.57
CA ALA A 16 7.17 13.18 -2.39
C ALA A 16 6.35 11.86 -2.36
N GLN A 17 5.56 11.59 -3.40
CA GLN A 17 4.69 10.42 -3.52
C GLN A 17 5.11 9.55 -4.72
N SER A 18 4.80 8.26 -4.62
CA SER A 18 4.86 7.28 -5.69
C SER A 18 3.45 6.93 -6.15
N CYS A 19 3.28 6.72 -7.45
CA CYS A 19 2.02 6.27 -8.03
C CYS A 19 1.89 4.75 -7.92
N LEU A 20 0.72 4.27 -7.52
CA LEU A 20 0.33 2.87 -7.52
C LEU A 20 -0.96 2.73 -8.34
N ASN A 21 -0.89 2.00 -9.47
CA ASN A 21 -2.04 1.80 -10.34
C ASN A 21 -3.05 0.86 -9.67
N THR A 22 -4.34 1.17 -9.79
CA THR A 22 -5.45 0.41 -9.19
C THR A 22 -6.58 0.27 -10.20
N PHE A 23 -7.43 -0.74 -10.05
CA PHE A 23 -8.61 -0.79 -10.91
C PHE A 23 -9.51 0.43 -10.70
N GLY A 24 -9.78 1.17 -11.76
CA GLY A 24 -10.57 2.39 -11.75
C GLY A 24 -9.79 3.66 -11.39
N GLY A 25 -8.45 3.63 -11.34
CA GLY A 25 -7.61 4.81 -11.17
C GLY A 25 -6.27 4.55 -10.48
N HIS A 26 -5.80 5.49 -9.66
CA HIS A 26 -4.49 5.37 -9.00
C HIS A 26 -4.49 5.84 -7.54
N LEU A 27 -3.50 5.36 -6.77
CA LEU A 27 -3.20 5.78 -5.41
C LEU A 27 -1.82 6.44 -5.33
N CYS A 28 -1.75 7.60 -4.68
CA CYS A 28 -0.50 8.30 -4.42
C CYS A 28 0.02 7.99 -3.01
N VAL A 29 1.00 7.10 -2.91
CA VAL A 29 1.57 6.66 -1.64
C VAL A 29 2.85 7.44 -1.30
N PRO A 30 3.14 7.76 -0.03
CA PRO A 30 4.38 8.44 0.32
C PRO A 30 5.63 7.65 -0.09
N ARG A 31 6.66 8.31 -0.63
CA ARG A 31 7.97 7.68 -0.88
C ARG A 31 8.67 7.31 0.41
N GLU A 32 8.61 8.20 1.39
CA GLU A 32 9.06 7.94 2.75
C GLU A 32 7.91 7.32 3.57
N LEU A 33 7.92 5.99 3.64
CA LEU A 33 6.95 5.23 4.44
C LEU A 33 7.15 5.43 5.93
N CYS A 34 8.39 5.27 6.38
CA CYS A 34 8.73 5.33 7.79
C CYS A 34 8.88 6.80 8.21
N ARG A 35 8.13 7.22 9.23
CA ARG A 35 8.18 8.59 9.76
C ARG A 35 8.68 8.63 11.18
N GLY A 36 9.37 9.72 11.55
CA GLY A 36 9.87 9.92 12.90
C GLY A 36 11.02 8.97 13.25
N PRO A 37 11.06 8.37 14.46
CA PRO A 37 12.18 7.53 14.90
C PRO A 37 12.21 6.13 14.28
N TYR A 38 11.32 5.88 13.31
CA TYR A 38 11.20 4.58 12.65
C TYR A 38 12.17 4.46 11.48
N THR A 39 12.88 3.33 11.40
CA THR A 39 13.79 3.00 10.30
C THR A 39 13.23 1.87 9.42
N PRO A 40 13.43 1.88 8.09
CA PRO A 40 13.02 0.77 7.22
C PRO A 40 13.63 -0.57 7.65
N HIS A 41 12.84 -1.64 7.62
CA HIS A 41 13.35 -2.98 7.88
C HIS A 41 14.22 -3.45 6.69
N PRO A 42 15.45 -3.94 6.93
CA PRO A 42 16.42 -4.21 5.85
C PRO A 42 16.01 -5.33 4.89
N ARG A 43 15.10 -6.22 5.30
CA ARG A 43 14.63 -7.37 4.50
C ARG A 43 13.13 -7.41 4.21
N ASN A 44 12.37 -6.44 4.73
CA ASN A 44 10.90 -6.49 4.66
C ASN A 44 10.38 -5.11 4.28
N ASN A 45 10.27 -4.89 2.97
CA ASN A 45 9.79 -3.62 2.45
C ASN A 45 8.39 -3.34 3.00
N GLY A 46 8.14 -2.12 3.46
CA GLY A 46 6.89 -1.75 4.11
C GLY A 46 6.86 -1.92 5.62
N THR A 47 7.81 -2.63 6.24
CA THR A 47 7.92 -2.69 7.69
C THR A 47 8.88 -1.62 8.19
N CYS A 48 8.45 -0.87 9.20
CA CYS A 48 9.25 0.14 9.86
C CYS A 48 9.51 -0.27 11.31
N LEU A 49 10.75 -0.17 11.76
CA LEU A 49 11.20 -0.59 13.07
C LEU A 49 11.49 0.60 13.97
N CYS A 50 11.19 0.47 15.25
CA CYS A 50 11.64 1.39 16.29
C CYS A 50 12.67 0.68 17.18
N PRO A 51 13.98 0.94 17.00
CA PRO A 51 15.01 0.26 17.76
C PRO A 51 14.96 0.62 19.25
N ARG A 52 15.36 -0.32 20.10
CA ARG A 52 15.50 -0.04 21.54
C ARG A 52 16.64 0.95 21.77
N GLY A 53 16.42 1.91 22.68
CA GLY A 53 17.41 2.92 23.04
C GLY A 53 17.40 4.16 22.16
N ILE A 54 16.54 4.23 21.13
CA ILE A 54 16.37 5.45 20.33
C ILE A 54 15.36 6.38 21.02
N PRO A 55 15.74 7.65 21.29
CA PRO A 55 14.82 8.66 21.80
C PRO A 55 13.60 8.79 20.88
N GLY A 56 12.39 8.71 21.46
CA GLY A 56 11.14 8.76 20.71
C GLY A 56 10.53 7.40 20.36
N CYS A 57 11.24 6.27 20.57
CA CYS A 57 10.70 4.93 20.37
C CYS A 57 9.92 4.36 21.57
N THR A 58 10.06 4.94 22.76
CA THR A 58 9.26 4.56 23.93
C THR A 58 8.32 5.72 24.25
N PRO A 59 6.98 5.53 24.27
CA PRO A 59 6.22 4.27 24.35
C PRO A 59 5.70 3.69 23.01
N ARG A 60 6.30 4.06 21.87
CA ARG A 60 5.82 3.66 20.53
C ARG A 60 5.96 2.15 20.26
N PRO A 61 5.16 1.58 19.33
CA PRO A 61 5.29 0.18 18.96
C PRO A 61 6.63 -0.12 18.30
N ARG A 62 7.19 -1.29 18.59
CA ARG A 62 8.50 -1.74 18.08
C ARG A 62 8.57 -1.87 16.57
N TRP A 63 7.45 -2.15 15.93
CA TRP A 63 7.35 -2.25 14.48
C TRP A 63 5.96 -1.84 14.03
N VAL A 64 5.88 -1.25 12.84
CA VAL A 64 4.64 -0.94 12.12
C VAL A 64 4.77 -1.43 10.70
N ILE A 65 3.66 -1.81 10.07
CA ILE A 65 3.65 -2.32 8.70
C ILE A 65 2.74 -1.43 7.85
N HIS A 66 3.27 -0.95 6.75
CA HIS A 66 2.55 -0.29 5.67
C HIS A 66 2.35 -1.30 4.54
N ARG A 67 1.09 -1.71 4.31
CA ARG A 67 0.68 -2.51 3.16
C ARG A 67 -0.32 -1.70 2.35
N PHE A 68 0.10 -1.26 1.17
CA PHE A 68 -0.81 -0.64 0.20
C PHE A 68 -1.38 -1.77 -0.67
N LEU A 69 -2.66 -2.06 -0.49
CA LEU A 69 -3.36 -3.05 -1.29
C LEU A 69 -3.96 -2.32 -2.49
N ALA A 70 -3.37 -2.50 -3.67
CA ALA A 70 -4.07 -2.24 -4.92
C ALA A 70 -4.90 -3.49 -5.22
N ILE A 71 -6.21 -3.36 -5.37
CA ILE A 71 -7.05 -4.45 -5.89
C ILE A 71 -6.73 -4.50 -7.39
N PRO A 72 -5.98 -5.50 -7.88
CA PRO A 72 -5.82 -5.66 -9.31
C PRO A 72 -7.18 -6.11 -9.83
N GLN A 73 -7.66 -5.45 -10.90
CA GLN A 73 -8.85 -5.80 -11.68
C GLN A 73 -9.57 -7.04 -11.15
N ILE A 74 -10.61 -6.84 -10.34
CA ILE A 74 -11.49 -7.95 -9.96
C ILE A 74 -11.89 -8.55 -11.30
N PRO A 75 -11.55 -9.83 -11.62
CA PRO A 75 -12.05 -10.42 -12.84
C PRO A 75 -13.55 -10.22 -12.82
N ASP A 76 -14.11 -9.70 -13.92
CA ASP A 76 -15.54 -9.48 -14.11
C ASP A 76 -16.26 -10.64 -13.46
N VAL A 77 -16.83 -10.42 -12.28
CA VAL A 77 -17.61 -11.46 -11.62
C VAL A 77 -18.87 -11.44 -12.46
N PRO A 78 -19.09 -12.44 -13.35
CA PRO A 78 -20.35 -12.47 -14.06
C PRO A 78 -21.42 -12.46 -12.99
N THR A 79 -22.47 -11.66 -13.17
CA THR A 79 -23.63 -11.57 -12.28
C THR A 79 -24.40 -12.90 -12.31
N GLY A 80 -23.75 -13.96 -11.83
CA GLY A 80 -24.28 -15.30 -11.65
C GLY A 80 -24.67 -15.43 -10.20
N ILE A 81 -25.93 -15.71 -9.96
CA ILE A 81 -26.45 -16.06 -8.64
C ILE A 81 -25.74 -17.34 -8.22
N PHE A 82 -24.80 -17.24 -7.28
CA PHE A 82 -24.18 -18.42 -6.67
C PHE A 82 -25.21 -19.05 -5.72
N GLN A 83 -25.93 -20.08 -6.18
CA GLN A 83 -26.70 -20.93 -5.28
C GLN A 83 -25.74 -21.81 -4.49
N LEU A 84 -25.63 -21.54 -3.19
CA LEU A 84 -25.04 -22.49 -2.24
C LEU A 84 -26.01 -23.67 -2.12
N GLN A 85 -25.74 -24.75 -2.84
CA GLN A 85 -26.44 -26.01 -2.65
C GLN A 85 -25.70 -26.81 -1.57
N HIS A 86 -26.33 -26.91 -0.39
CA HIS A 86 -25.87 -27.83 0.64
C HIS A 86 -26.12 -29.29 0.19
N PRO A 87 -25.28 -30.24 0.61
CA PRO A 87 -25.47 -31.66 0.35
C PRO A 87 -26.72 -32.24 1.03
#